data_AF-A0A6V7JX24-F1
#
_entry.id   AF-A0A6V7JX24-F1
#
_cell.length_a   1.000
_cell.length_b   1.000
_cell.length_c   1.000
_cell.angle_alpha   90.00
_cell.angle_beta   90.00
_cell.angle_gamma   90.00
#
_symmetry.space_group_name_H-M   'P 1'
#
loop_
_entity.id
_entity.type
_entity.pdbx_description
1 polymer ?
#
loop_
_entity_poly.entity_id
_entity_poly.type
_entity_poly.pdbx_seq_one_letter_code
_entity_poly.pdbx_strand_id
1 'polypeptide(L)' 'MMSIAAYCLQTSHLREKPHQIDGELSDNGVIKHFVCTCKAGQGEKCKHIIGTLLFCSR' A
#
# COMPACT_ATOMS: atom_id res chain seq x y z
N MET A 1 1.47 10.39 14.67
CA MET A 1 1.92 9.67 13.46
C MET A 1 1.05 8.44 13.30
N MET A 2 0.56 8.19 12.08
CA MET A 2 -0.39 7.10 11.80
C MET A 2 0.23 6.07 10.86
N SER A 3 0.14 4.80 11.21
CA SER A 3 0.64 3.69 10.41
C SER A 3 -0.52 2.99 9.70
N ILE A 4 -0.31 2.63 8.44
CA ILE A 4 -1.26 1.89 7.60
C ILE A 4 -0.65 0.54 7.25
N ALA A 5 -1.43 -0.52 7.44
CA ALA A 5 -1.13 -1.86 6.95
C ALA A 5 -2.31 -2.34 6.10
N ALA A 6 -2.04 -2.77 4.87
CA ALA A 6 -3.05 -3.25 3.94
C ALA A 6 -2.57 -4.47 3.13
N TYR A 7 -3.52 -5.26 2.64
CA TYR A 7 -3.26 -6.43 1.82
C TYR A 7 -4.07 -6.36 0.52
N CYS A 8 -3.39 -6.50 -0.62
CA CYS A 8 -4.01 -6.48 -1.94
C CYS A 8 -3.88 -7.86 -2.60
N LEU A 9 -5.01 -8.55 -2.75
CA LEU A 9 -5.05 -9.86 -3.40
C LEU A 9 -4.77 -9.74 -4.90
N GLN A 10 -3.98 -10.65 -5.43
CA GLN A 10 -3.68 -10.71 -6.87
C GLN A 10 -4.73 -11.57 -7.57
N THR A 11 -5.56 -10.97 -8.42
CA THR A 11 -6.62 -11.72 -9.13
C THR A 11 -6.07 -12.77 -10.12
N SER A 12 -4.87 -12.54 -10.66
CA SER A 12 -4.17 -13.51 -11.50
C SER A 12 -3.47 -14.63 -10.73
N HIS A 13 -3.23 -14.44 -9.42
CA HIS A 13 -2.52 -15.39 -8.55
C HIS A 13 -3.26 -15.52 -7.21
N LEU A 14 -4.54 -15.91 -7.24
CA LEU A 14 -5.43 -15.90 -6.07
C LEU A 14 -4.97 -16.77 -4.90
N ARG A 15 -4.10 -17.75 -5.15
CA ARG A 15 -3.57 -18.67 -4.14
C ARG A 15 -2.23 -18.22 -3.57
N GLU A 16 -1.62 -17.18 -4.13
CA GLU A 16 -0.36 -16.63 -3.64
C GLU A 16 -0.59 -15.62 -2.51
N LYS A 17 0.50 -15.27 -1.81
CA LYS A 17 0.44 -14.28 -0.73
C LYS A 17 0.01 -12.92 -1.33
N PRO A 18 -0.99 -12.24 -0.75
CA PRO A 18 -1.35 -10.89 -1.15
C PRO A 18 -0.15 -9.95 -1.08
N HIS A 19 -0.17 -8.91 -1.91
CA HIS A 19 0.75 -7.81 -1.74
C HIS A 19 0.49 -7.13 -0.40
N GLN A 20 1.48 -7.09 0.46
CA GLN A 20 1.44 -6.32 1.70
C GLN A 20 1.86 -4.89 1.36
N ILE A 21 1.10 -3.92 1.85
CA ILE A 21 1.39 -2.50 1.77
C ILE A 21 1.51 -1.98 3.19
N ASP A 22 2.66 -1.42 3.51
CA ASP A 22 2.93 -0.77 4.79
C ASP A 22 3.28 0.69 4.51
N GLY A 23 2.77 1.60 5.33
CA GLY A 23 3.06 3.02 5.15
C GLY A 23 2.80 3.88 6.36
N GLU A 24 3.35 5.08 6.31
CA GLU A 24 3.30 6.07 7.37
C GLU A 24 2.76 7.40 6.84
N LEU A 25 1.83 7.95 7.60
CA LEU A 25 1.27 9.29 7.42
C LEU A 25 1.59 10.13 8.65
N SER A 26 1.81 11.43 8.44
CA SER A 26 1.70 12.38 9.54
C SER A 26 0.25 12.54 9.98
N ASP A 27 0.04 13.14 11.15
CA ASP A 27 -1.30 13.33 11.72
C ASP A 27 -2.21 14.24 10.88
N ASN A 28 -1.63 15.05 9.99
CA ASN A 28 -2.34 15.87 9.00
C ASN A 28 -2.46 15.20 7.62
N GLY A 29 -2.17 13.89 7.51
CA GLY A 29 -2.37 13.12 6.28
C GLY A 29 -1.27 13.28 5.21
N VAL A 30 -0.16 13.94 5.52
CA VAL A 30 0.98 14.00 4.59
C VAL A 30 1.66 12.65 4.54
N ILE A 31 1.84 12.14 3.32
CA ILE A 31 2.50 10.87 3.05
C ILE A 31 3.99 10.98 3.38
N LYS A 32 4.48 10.12 4.28
CA LYS A 32 5.90 10.05 4.65
C LYS A 32 6.62 8.95 3.86
N HIS A 33 6.08 7.74 3.91
CA HIS A 33 6.71 6.58 3.28
C HIS A 33 5.66 5.49 3.04
N PHE A 34 5.76 4.78 1.92
CA PHE A 34 4.95 3.60 1.61
C PHE A 34 5.77 2.59 0.85
N VAL A 35 5.66 1.32 1.24
CA VAL A 35 6.25 0.18 0.52
C VAL A 35 5.16 -0.82 0.23
N CYS A 36 5.28 -1.44 -0.95
CA CYS A 36 4.49 -2.59 -1.28
C CYS A 36 5.41 -3.74 -1.69
N THR A 37 5.08 -4.97 -1.28
CA THR A 37 5.89 -6.15 -1.59
C THR A 37 5.92 -6.52 -3.09
N CYS A 38 5.15 -5.83 -3.94
CA CYS A 38 5.25 -6.02 -5.39
C CYS A 38 6.54 -5.40 -5.94
N LYS A 39 7.03 -5.90 -7.09
CA LYS A 39 8.29 -5.42 -7.71
C LYS A 39 8.34 -3.90 -7.88
N ALA A 40 7.27 -3.29 -8.39
CA ALA A 40 7.18 -1.84 -8.54
C ALA A 40 7.06 -1.08 -7.19
N GLY A 41 6.56 -1.75 -6.16
CA GLY A 41 6.31 -1.19 -4.83
C GLY A 41 7.56 -1.08 -3.98
N GLN A 42 8.61 -1.83 -4.32
CA GLN A 42 9.95 -1.68 -3.73
C GLN A 42 10.57 -0.32 -4.08
N GLY A 43 10.11 0.33 -5.15
CA GLY A 43 10.45 1.71 -5.51
C GLY A 43 9.35 2.72 -5.18
N GLU A 44 8.42 2.36 -4.28
CA GLU A 44 7.28 3.19 -3.80
C GLU A 44 6.26 3.62 -4.89
N LYS A 45 6.35 3.08 -6.10
CA LYS A 45 5.58 3.54 -7.27
C LYS A 45 4.71 2.43 -7.84
N CYS A 46 3.78 1.91 -7.05
CA CYS A 46 2.84 0.91 -7.55
C CYS A 46 1.37 1.32 -7.39
N LYS A 47 0.53 0.79 -8.29
CA LYS A 47 -0.92 1.01 -8.27
C LYS A 47 -1.59 0.54 -6.96
N HIS A 48 -1.00 -0.42 -6.25
CA HIS A 48 -1.56 -0.93 -5.00
C HIS A 48 -1.44 0.09 -3.85
N ILE A 49 -0.33 0.85 -3.80
CA ILE A 49 -0.18 1.97 -2.84
C ILE A 49 -1.25 3.03 -3.11
N ILE A 50 -1.41 3.43 -4.38
CA ILE A 50 -2.43 4.41 -4.78
C ILE A 50 -3.85 3.92 -4.44
N GLY A 51 -4.16 2.65 -4.74
CA GLY A 51 -5.45 2.06 -4.38
C GLY A 51 -5.71 2.06 -2.88
N THR A 52 -4.68 1.78 -2.07
CA THR A 52 -4.77 1.82 -0.59
C THR A 52 -5.06 3.24 -0.10
N LEU A 53 -4.32 4.24 -0.59
CA LEU A 53 -4.52 5.64 -0.23
C LEU A 53 -5.93 6.13 -0.60
N LEU A 54 -6.40 5.80 -1.80
CA LEU A 54 -7.76 6.14 -2.25
C LEU A 54 -8.85 5.47 -1.41
N PHE A 55 -8.60 4.25 -0.91
CA PHE A 55 -9.53 3.57 0.00
C PHE A 55 -9.57 4.24 1.37
N CYS A 56 -8.43 4.68 1.90
CA CYS A 56 -8.34 5.40 3.17
C CYS A 56 -8.85 6.84 3.11
N SER A 57 -8.88 7.47 1.93
CA SER A 57 -9.31 8.85 1.74
C SER A 57 -10.79 9.00 1.35
N ARG A 58 -11.54 7.89 1.29
CA ARG A 58 -13.00 7.89 1.11
C ARG A 58 -13.70 7.96 2.45
#